data_AF-A0AA49GIY8-F1
#
_entry.id   AF-A0AA49GIY8-F1
#
_cell.length_a   1.000
_cell.length_b   1.000
_cell.length_c   1.000
_cell.angle_alpha   90.00
_cell.angle_beta   90.00
_cell.angle_gamma   90.00
#
_symmetry.space_group_name_H-M   'P 1'
#
loop_
_entity.id
_entity.type
_entity.pdbx_description
1 polymer ?
#
loop_
_entity_poly.entity_id
_entity_poly.type
_entity_poly.pdbx_seq_one_letter_code
_entity_poly.pdbx_strand_id
1 'polypeptide(L)'
;MAAFGYSSKSRRNQTAERLSFKAVIEEVKEDLRTAIKTAQTQIYEELQATDILFPKSNLRSILYNLLSNAIKYRDPNLPAEVTIPSYPETEMIILEVEDNGLGLNQEQQAQLFTMFKRLHTQGEGTGIGLYTIKRIIENRGGAG
;
A
#
# COMPACT_ATOMS: atom_id res chain seq x y z
N MET A 1 2.25 2.16 -9.49
CA MET A 1 3.60 1.56 -9.34
C MET A 1 4.32 2.24 -8.19
N ALA A 2 4.73 1.49 -7.18
CA ALA A 2 5.39 2.01 -5.99
C ALA A 2 6.46 1.00 -5.58
N ALA A 3 7.73 1.27 -5.88
CA ALA A 3 8.87 0.40 -5.63
C ALA A 3 9.73 0.98 -4.49
N PHE A 4 10.11 0.19 -3.47
CA PHE A 4 10.75 0.71 -2.24
C PHE A 4 11.84 -0.17 -1.67
N GLY A 5 12.89 0.46 -1.11
CA GLY A 5 14.08 -0.21 -0.56
C GLY A 5 14.53 0.32 0.79
N TYR A 6 15.25 -0.53 1.53
CA TYR A 6 15.57 -0.33 2.94
C TYR A 6 17.05 0.02 3.15
N SER A 7 17.32 1.15 3.81
CA SER A 7 18.63 1.48 4.38
C SER A 7 18.50 1.89 5.86
N SER A 8 19.39 1.38 6.70
CA SER A 8 19.25 1.38 8.16
C SER A 8 19.85 2.62 8.84
N LYS A 9 19.11 3.73 9.01
CA LYS A 9 19.47 4.80 9.99
C LYS A 9 18.24 5.59 10.52
N SER A 10 17.82 5.29 11.77
CA SER A 10 17.25 6.16 12.87
C SER A 10 16.25 7.29 12.54
N ARG A 11 15.08 7.55 13.20
CA ARG A 11 14.74 7.63 14.65
C ARG A 11 13.20 7.83 14.84
N ARG A 12 12.49 6.87 15.48
CA ARG A 12 11.28 7.01 16.35
C ARG A 12 10.71 5.61 16.63
N ASN A 13 10.93 5.11 17.85
CA ASN A 13 10.30 3.98 18.57
C ASN A 13 9.51 2.90 17.80
N GLN A 14 10.05 2.41 16.71
CA GLN A 14 9.48 1.31 15.95
C GLN A 14 10.64 0.39 15.58
N THR A 15 10.89 -0.57 16.46
CA THR A 15 11.92 -1.59 16.26
C THR A 15 11.55 -2.39 15.02
N ALA A 16 12.49 -2.54 14.09
CA ALA A 16 12.30 -3.41 12.96
C ALA A 16 12.29 -4.86 13.45
N GLU A 17 11.34 -5.64 12.95
CA GLU A 17 11.25 -7.06 13.22
C GLU A 17 11.11 -7.79 11.88
N ARG A 18 11.40 -9.09 11.87
CA ARG A 18 11.25 -9.89 10.66
C ARG A 18 9.78 -10.23 10.47
N LEU A 19 9.19 -9.74 9.39
CA LEU A 19 7.76 -9.83 9.10
C LEU A 19 7.51 -10.67 7.87
N SER A 20 6.57 -11.62 7.94
CA SER A 20 6.05 -12.30 6.76
C SER A 20 5.06 -11.38 6.04
N PHE A 21 5.23 -11.18 4.73
CA PHE A 21 4.26 -10.43 3.93
C PHE A 21 2.89 -11.07 3.98
N LYS A 22 2.82 -12.39 3.77
CA LYS A 22 1.57 -13.15 3.84
C LYS A 22 0.81 -12.90 5.15
N ALA A 23 1.50 -12.97 6.29
CA ALA A 23 0.85 -12.75 7.59
C ALA A 23 0.26 -11.33 7.71
N VAL A 24 1.00 -10.30 7.28
CA VAL A 24 0.51 -8.92 7.36
C VAL A 24 -0.59 -8.64 6.33
N ILE A 25 -0.51 -9.23 5.13
CA ILE A 25 -1.56 -9.16 4.10
C ILE A 25 -2.85 -9.78 4.64
N GLU A 26 -2.79 -10.95 5.27
CA GLU A 26 -3.97 -11.59 5.88
C GLU A 26 -4.58 -10.75 7.02
N GLU A 27 -3.75 -10.17 7.90
CA GLU A 27 -4.24 -9.22 8.93
C GLU A 27 -5.03 -8.06 8.31
N VAL A 28 -4.51 -7.47 7.22
CA VAL A 28 -5.18 -6.36 6.52
C VAL A 28 -6.42 -6.82 5.76
N LYS A 29 -6.42 -8.02 5.17
CA LYS A 29 -7.60 -8.61 4.51
C LYS A 29 -8.74 -8.83 5.50
N GLU A 30 -8.44 -9.24 6.74
CA GLU A 30 -9.46 -9.34 7.79
C GLU A 30 -9.99 -7.96 8.20
N ASP A 31 -9.15 -6.94 8.34
CA ASP A 31 -9.58 -5.55 8.60
C ASP A 31 -10.53 -5.03 7.48
N LEU A 32 -10.27 -5.43 6.22
CA LEU A 32 -11.01 -4.99 5.04
C LEU A 32 -12.09 -5.99 4.56
N ARG A 33 -12.39 -7.03 5.34
CA ARG A 33 -13.23 -8.17 4.93
C ARG A 33 -14.57 -7.76 4.33
N THR A 34 -15.28 -6.84 4.98
CA THR A 34 -16.58 -6.36 4.51
C THR A 34 -16.45 -5.60 3.19
N ALA A 35 -15.42 -4.76 3.04
CA ALA A 35 -15.18 -3.99 1.83
C ALA A 35 -14.82 -4.91 0.66
N ILE A 36 -13.91 -5.87 0.88
CA ILE A 36 -13.53 -6.90 -0.12
C ILE A 36 -14.76 -7.67 -0.58
N LYS A 37 -15.58 -8.17 0.36
CA LYS A 37 -16.79 -8.92 0.04
C LYS A 37 -17.82 -8.09 -0.73
N THR A 38 -18.02 -6.84 -0.35
CA THR A 38 -19.01 -5.94 -0.97
C THR A 38 -18.59 -5.54 -2.38
N ALA A 39 -17.30 -5.30 -2.58
CA ALA A 39 -16.73 -4.97 -3.88
C ALA A 39 -16.47 -6.21 -4.76
N GLN A 40 -16.62 -7.42 -4.21
CA GLN A 40 -16.26 -8.70 -4.84
C GLN A 40 -14.82 -8.69 -5.37
N THR A 41 -13.90 -8.07 -4.60
CA THR A 41 -12.51 -7.90 -5.03
C THR A 41 -11.75 -9.21 -4.91
N GLN A 42 -11.12 -9.63 -6.00
CA GLN A 42 -10.18 -10.73 -6.01
C GLN A 42 -8.76 -10.21 -5.72
N ILE A 43 -8.05 -10.89 -4.81
CA ILE A 43 -6.69 -10.51 -4.40
C ILE A 43 -5.74 -11.65 -4.73
N TYR A 44 -4.68 -11.36 -5.48
CA TYR A 44 -3.63 -12.29 -5.87
C TYR A 44 -2.32 -11.94 -5.16
N GLU A 45 -1.69 -12.92 -4.51
CA GLU A 45 -0.46 -12.75 -3.75
C GLU A 45 0.70 -13.44 -4.50
N GLU A 46 1.56 -12.66 -5.13
CA GLU A 46 2.68 -13.15 -5.95
C GLU A 46 4.02 -12.94 -5.24
N LEU A 47 4.20 -13.69 -4.15
CA LEU A 47 5.26 -13.41 -3.18
C LEU A 47 6.55 -14.20 -3.47
N GLN A 48 7.45 -13.65 -4.31
CA GLN A 48 8.80 -14.21 -4.51
C GLN A 48 9.71 -13.91 -3.30
N ALA A 49 9.64 -12.70 -2.76
CA ALA A 49 10.21 -12.36 -1.45
C ALA A 49 9.15 -12.60 -0.37
N THR A 50 9.43 -13.42 0.65
CA THR A 50 8.41 -13.84 1.62
C THR A 50 8.36 -13.01 2.89
N ASP A 51 9.45 -12.32 3.21
CA ASP A 51 9.60 -11.59 4.47
C ASP A 51 10.51 -10.36 4.34
N ILE A 52 10.40 -9.44 5.31
CA ILE A 52 11.19 -8.20 5.36
C ILE A 52 11.53 -7.82 6.81
N LEU A 53 12.70 -7.20 7.03
CA LEU A 53 13.03 -6.55 8.30
C LEU A 53 12.46 -5.13 8.30
N PHE A 54 11.30 -4.95 8.93
CA PHE A 54 10.58 -3.66 8.93
C PHE A 54 9.70 -3.52 10.18
N PRO A 55 9.31 -2.31 10.60
CA PRO A 55 8.34 -2.22 11.68
C PRO A 55 6.92 -2.57 11.25
N LYS A 56 6.30 -3.46 12.02
CA LYS A 56 4.98 -4.03 11.70
C LYS A 56 3.91 -2.97 11.49
N SER A 57 3.84 -1.98 12.37
CA SER A 57 2.84 -0.91 12.29
C SER A 57 2.93 -0.12 10.99
N ASN A 58 4.12 0.08 10.44
CA ASN A 58 4.31 0.78 9.17
C ASN A 58 3.94 -0.10 7.99
N LEU A 59 4.39 -1.36 7.96
CA LEU A 59 4.05 -2.27 6.87
C LEU A 59 2.53 -2.48 6.79
N ARG A 60 1.87 -2.72 7.93
CA ARG A 60 0.41 -2.82 8.01
C ARG A 60 -0.27 -1.53 7.54
N SER A 61 0.24 -0.36 7.95
CA SER A 61 -0.31 0.93 7.51
C SER A 61 -0.16 1.13 6.00
N ILE A 62 0.97 0.76 5.40
CA ILE A 62 1.17 0.84 3.95
C ILE A 62 0.17 -0.05 3.22
N LEU A 63 0.14 -1.34 3.56
CA LEU A 63 -0.75 -2.33 2.94
C LEU A 63 -2.23 -1.96 3.10
N TYR A 64 -2.66 -1.55 4.29
CA TYR A 64 -4.03 -1.13 4.54
C TYR A 64 -4.44 0.04 3.64
N ASN A 65 -3.60 1.07 3.54
CA ASN A 65 -3.94 2.25 2.75
C ASN A 65 -3.96 1.96 1.25
N LEU A 66 -3.03 1.14 0.75
CA LEU A 66 -3.00 0.76 -0.67
C LEU A 66 -4.20 -0.14 -1.03
N LEU A 67 -4.45 -1.20 -0.25
CA LEU A 67 -5.58 -2.11 -0.50
C LEU A 67 -6.93 -1.43 -0.32
N SER A 68 -7.08 -0.58 0.70
CA SER A 68 -8.30 0.21 0.87
C SER A 68 -8.55 1.14 -0.32
N ASN A 69 -7.50 1.74 -0.89
CA ASN A 69 -7.64 2.60 -2.06
C ASN A 69 -8.03 1.79 -3.30
N ALA A 70 -7.38 0.65 -3.55
CA ALA A 70 -7.70 -0.22 -4.67
C ALA A 70 -9.18 -0.65 -4.66
N ILE A 71 -9.72 -1.04 -3.51
CA ILE A 71 -11.13 -1.42 -3.36
C ILE A 71 -12.07 -0.22 -3.54
N LYS A 72 -11.68 0.94 -2.99
CA LYS A 72 -12.49 2.17 -3.03
C LYS A 72 -12.59 2.76 -4.43
N TYR A 73 -11.50 2.77 -5.18
CA TYR A 73 -11.37 3.40 -6.50
C TYR A 73 -11.43 2.40 -7.67
N ARG A 74 -12.00 1.21 -7.41
CA ARG A 74 -12.28 0.21 -8.44
C ARG A 74 -13.15 0.79 -9.57
N ASP A 75 -12.97 0.28 -10.78
CA ASP A 75 -13.88 0.55 -11.89
C ASP A 75 -15.17 -0.26 -11.67
N PRO A 76 -16.35 0.37 -11.56
CA PRO A 76 -17.61 -0.36 -11.39
C PRO A 76 -18.00 -1.22 -12.60
N ASN A 77 -17.32 -1.06 -13.75
CA ASN A 77 -17.59 -1.81 -14.98
C ASN A 77 -16.69 -3.03 -15.16
N LEU A 78 -15.68 -3.23 -14.29
CA LEU A 78 -14.75 -4.34 -14.35
C LEU A 78 -14.82 -5.17 -13.05
N PRO A 79 -14.56 -6.49 -13.11
CA PRO A 79 -14.29 -7.26 -11.90
C PRO A 79 -13.09 -6.64 -11.17
N ALA A 80 -13.25 -6.33 -9.89
CA ALA A 80 -12.18 -5.70 -9.12
C ALA A 80 -11.08 -6.71 -8.82
N GLU A 81 -9.86 -6.42 -9.29
CA GLU A 81 -8.68 -7.27 -9.11
C GLU A 81 -7.54 -6.47 -8.51
N VAL A 82 -6.84 -7.10 -7.57
CA VAL A 82 -5.64 -6.54 -6.95
C VAL A 82 -4.55 -7.60 -6.92
N THR A 83 -3.37 -7.26 -7.40
CA THR A 83 -2.18 -8.11 -7.35
C THR A 83 -1.14 -7.50 -6.41
N ILE A 84 -0.56 -8.34 -5.55
CA ILE A 84 0.46 -7.96 -4.57
C ILE A 84 1.73 -8.76 -4.86
N PRO A 85 2.58 -8.31 -5.80
CA PRO A 85 3.85 -8.95 -6.03
C PRO A 85 4.88 -8.49 -4.98
N SER A 86 5.79 -9.39 -4.62
CA SER A 86 7.01 -9.04 -3.90
C SER A 86 8.21 -9.78 -4.45
N TYR A 87 9.33 -9.09 -4.61
CA TYR A 87 10.54 -9.67 -5.17
C TYR A 87 11.80 -8.97 -4.67
N PRO A 88 12.93 -9.70 -4.57
CA PRO A 88 14.21 -9.08 -4.26
C PRO A 88 14.71 -8.26 -5.47
N GLU A 89 15.30 -7.11 -5.18
CA GLU A 89 16.10 -6.29 -6.10
C GLU A 89 17.44 -5.99 -5.43
N THR A 90 18.46 -5.57 -6.18
CA THR A 90 19.90 -5.58 -5.79
C THR A 90 20.19 -5.31 -4.30
N GLU A 91 19.60 -4.27 -3.71
CA GLU A 91 19.81 -3.91 -2.29
C GLU A 91 18.50 -3.80 -1.48
N MET A 92 17.39 -4.30 -2.02
CA MET A 92 16.07 -4.04 -1.48
C MET A 92 15.04 -5.14 -1.78
N ILE A 93 13.91 -5.06 -1.11
CA ILE A 93 12.74 -5.89 -1.41
C ILE A 93 11.65 -4.97 -1.93
N ILE A 94 11.22 -5.21 -3.16
CA ILE A 94 10.06 -4.53 -3.72
C ILE A 94 8.81 -5.24 -3.24
N LEU A 95 7.83 -4.44 -2.84
CA LEU A 95 6.47 -4.86 -2.54
C LEU A 95 5.53 -3.88 -3.26
N GLU A 96 4.71 -4.38 -4.16
CA GLU A 96 3.80 -3.55 -4.94
C GLU A 96 2.34 -3.90 -4.60
N VAL A 97 1.44 -2.98 -4.94
CA VAL A 97 -0.01 -3.21 -4.96
C VAL A 97 -0.50 -2.64 -6.27
N GLU A 98 -0.98 -3.52 -7.14
CA GLU A 98 -1.50 -3.20 -8.46
C GLU A 98 -3.00 -3.44 -8.47
N ASP A 99 -3.76 -2.51 -9.03
CA ASP A 99 -5.21 -2.62 -9.16
C ASP A 99 -5.65 -2.30 -10.60
N ASN A 100 -6.77 -2.87 -11.00
CA ASN A 100 -7.41 -2.60 -12.29
C ASN A 100 -8.54 -1.55 -12.18
N GLY A 101 -8.41 -0.62 -11.24
CA GLY A 101 -9.40 0.42 -10.98
C GLY A 101 -9.44 1.53 -12.03
N LEU A 102 -10.07 2.64 -11.67
CA LEU A 102 -10.27 3.80 -12.56
C LEU A 102 -8.96 4.46 -13.04
N GLY A 103 -7.83 4.09 -12.46
CA GLY A 103 -6.54 4.73 -12.70
C GLY A 103 -6.47 6.16 -12.18
N LEU A 104 -5.35 6.81 -12.46
CA LEU A 104 -5.10 8.20 -12.09
C LEU A 104 -4.58 8.95 -13.31
N ASN A 105 -5.17 10.10 -13.62
CA ASN A 105 -4.63 11.00 -14.64
C ASN A 105 -3.34 11.70 -14.14
N GLN A 106 -2.60 12.33 -15.04
CA GLN A 106 -1.32 12.98 -14.71
C GLN A 106 -1.43 14.05 -13.61
N GLU A 107 -2.54 14.79 -13.57
CA GLU A 107 -2.77 15.80 -12.54
C GLU A 107 -3.03 15.17 -11.16
N GLN A 108 -3.82 14.09 -11.12
CA GLN A 108 -4.07 13.32 -9.89
C GLN A 108 -2.79 12.66 -9.37
N GLN A 109 -1.94 12.14 -10.26
CA GLN A 109 -0.64 11.56 -9.92
C GLN A 109 0.29 12.59 -9.26
N ALA A 110 0.39 13.79 -9.83
CA ALA A 110 1.22 14.87 -9.28
C ALA A 110 0.78 15.31 -7.87
N GLN A 111 -0.50 15.12 -7.54
CA GLN A 111 -1.09 15.53 -6.27
C GLN A 111 -1.23 14.37 -5.27
N LEU A 112 -0.94 13.13 -5.69
CA LEU A 112 -1.25 11.89 -4.96
C LEU A 112 -0.63 11.82 -3.55
N PHE A 113 0.54 12.42 -3.38
CA PHE A 113 1.31 12.44 -2.13
C PHE A 113 1.28 13.80 -1.41
N THR A 114 0.40 14.70 -1.82
CA THR A 114 0.25 16.01 -1.14
C THR A 114 -0.70 15.89 0.04
N MET A 115 -0.38 16.57 1.14
CA MET A 115 -1.22 16.61 2.33
C MET A 115 -2.56 17.27 1.96
N PHE A 116 -3.69 16.64 2.32
CA PHE A 116 -5.04 17.23 2.34
C PHE A 116 -5.83 17.43 1.03
N LYS A 117 -5.43 16.90 -0.14
CA LYS A 117 -6.32 16.97 -1.32
C LYS A 117 -7.17 15.72 -1.50
N ARG A 118 -8.47 15.84 -1.19
CA ARG A 118 -9.50 14.88 -1.60
C ARG A 118 -9.58 14.88 -3.12
N LEU A 119 -9.15 13.80 -3.78
CA LEU A 119 -9.21 13.68 -5.24
C LEU A 119 -10.63 13.35 -5.76
N HIS A 120 -11.56 12.95 -4.89
CA HIS A 120 -12.98 12.77 -5.21
C HIS A 120 -13.88 13.25 -4.05
N THR A 121 -14.95 13.99 -4.37
CA THR A 121 -15.89 14.60 -3.41
C THR A 121 -16.91 13.64 -2.82
N GLN A 122 -17.04 12.42 -3.35
CA GLN A 122 -17.90 11.37 -2.79
C GLN A 122 -17.05 10.16 -2.38
N GLY A 123 -16.95 9.92 -1.07
CA GLY A 123 -16.33 8.72 -0.51
C GLY A 123 -15.72 8.96 0.88
N GLU A 124 -15.91 7.99 1.78
CA GLU A 124 -15.25 7.95 3.09
C GLU A 124 -13.73 7.88 2.91
N GLY A 125 -12.99 8.78 3.56
CA GLY A 125 -11.53 8.85 3.47
C GLY A 125 -11.00 10.20 3.90
N THR A 126 -10.06 10.19 4.84
CA THR A 126 -9.48 11.40 5.46
C THR A 126 -8.44 12.09 4.57
N GLY A 127 -8.03 11.48 3.44
CA GLY A 127 -6.93 11.94 2.60
C GLY A 127 -5.54 11.77 3.25
N ILE A 128 -5.48 11.05 4.39
CA ILE A 128 -4.27 10.88 5.18
C ILE A 128 -3.44 9.68 4.68
N GLY A 129 -4.06 8.68 4.04
CA GLY A 129 -3.43 7.38 3.77
C GLY A 129 -2.15 7.42 2.93
N LEU A 130 -2.21 7.99 1.73
CA LEU A 130 -1.03 8.11 0.84
C LEU A 130 0.00 9.10 1.40
N TYR A 131 -0.44 10.11 2.15
CA TYR A 131 0.46 11.00 2.89
C TYR A 131 1.20 10.26 4.02
N THR A 132 0.54 9.37 4.75
CA THR A 132 1.16 8.50 5.76
C THR A 132 2.19 7.58 5.12
N ILE A 133 1.89 6.99 3.97
CA ILE A 133 2.84 6.18 3.20
C ILE A 133 4.07 7.02 2.83
N LYS A 134 3.87 8.21 2.22
CA LYS A 134 4.95 9.13 1.88
C LYS A 134 5.85 9.42 3.08
N ARG A 135 5.26 9.79 4.22
CA ARG A 135 6.02 10.08 5.44
C ARG A 135 6.80 8.87 5.96
N ILE A 136 6.22 7.67 5.89
CA ILE A 136 6.91 6.44 6.31
C ILE A 136 8.17 6.22 5.46
N ILE A 137 8.08 6.49 4.15
CA ILE A 137 9.17 6.34 3.18
C ILE A 137 10.24 7.42 3.35
N GLU A 138 9.84 8.69 3.41
CA GLU A 138 10.74 9.84 3.60
C GLU A 138 11.54 9.73 4.90
N ASN A 139 10.89 9.30 5.99
CA ASN A 139 11.54 9.09 7.29
C ASN A 139 12.56 7.93 7.27
N ARG A 140 12.64 7.15 6.18
CA ARG A 140 13.55 6.00 6.00
C ARG A 140 14.58 6.20 4.90
N GLY A 141 14.66 7.38 4.31
CA GLY A 141 15.65 7.72 3.28
C GLY A 141 15.26 7.29 1.86
N GLY A 142 14.01 6.90 1.62
CA GLY A 142 13.50 6.71 0.26
C GLY A 142 13.24 8.07 -0.39
N ALA A 143 13.91 8.35 -1.51
CA ALA A 143 13.57 9.49 -2.37
C ALA A 143 12.29 9.17 -3.15
N GLY A 144 11.32 10.08 -3.12
CA GLY A 144 10.15 10.05 -4.00
C GLY A 144 10.47 10.60 -5.39
#